data_AF-A0A519Y9G3-F1
#
_entry.id   AF-A0A519Y9G3-F1
#
_cell.length_a   1.000
_cell.length_b   1.000
_cell.length_c   1.000
_cell.angle_alpha   90.00
_cell.angle_beta   90.00
_cell.angle_gamma   90.00
#
_symmetry.space_group_name_H-M   'P 1'
#
loop_
_entity.id
_entity.type
_entity.pdbx_description
1 polymer ?
#
loop_
_entity_poly.entity_id
_entity_poly.type
_entity_poly.pdbx_seq_one_letter_code
_entity_poly.pdbx_strand_id
1 'polypeptide(L)'
;ADVHREGNENGKEVIMNAQFNGDASFSRIDGNTYGGENAMNFFFRSQYDQLPNMNRDINNGRPFARLAPTFFLLNSYILRDANGNALESGPTLRSTDTRYNKWFTSVYRVNAPGANGGSNAAVVGDTSIWYPGRELSAAKLAQIAARKPAPYRVFQPSQLTTQFFPTMNKYDSRARTSVGGFSIRPVIVYRLAETYLIAAEAYFYLGNSAQAATYLNVVRERAGATGQKQLMDITASQVNIDFILDERLRELVGEQTRWQDLKRTVTASGASQLLTRVRNTAYAPPLVKNSAGVYGSNAAINIKDFHVLRPIPQTEIDRTSGAITQNQGY
;
A
#
# COMPACT_ATOMS: atom_id res chain seq x y z
N ALA A 1 12.80 -0.75 -8.39
CA ALA A 1 11.49 -0.11 -8.67
C ALA A 1 11.51 1.34 -8.17
N ASP A 2 11.88 2.30 -9.03
CA ASP A 2 12.03 3.72 -8.65
C ASP A 2 10.98 4.62 -9.32
N VAL A 3 9.99 4.05 -10.02
CA VAL A 3 8.99 4.80 -10.81
C VAL A 3 8.21 5.83 -9.98
N HIS A 4 7.94 5.53 -8.71
CA HIS A 4 7.22 6.41 -7.78
C HIS A 4 8.13 7.36 -7.00
N ARG A 5 9.44 7.38 -7.28
CA ARG A 5 10.33 8.43 -6.74
C ARG A 5 9.91 9.76 -7.35
N GLU A 6 9.72 10.77 -6.51
CA GLU A 6 9.37 12.13 -6.97
C GLU A 6 10.32 12.60 -8.08
N GLY A 7 9.74 13.07 -9.19
CA GLY A 7 10.45 13.48 -10.40
C GLY A 7 10.54 12.40 -11.50
N ASN A 8 10.25 11.12 -11.19
CA ASN A 8 10.28 10.03 -12.17
C ASN A 8 8.94 9.81 -12.89
N GLU A 9 7.92 10.65 -12.66
CA GLU A 9 6.58 10.45 -13.22
C GLU A 9 6.53 10.59 -14.74
N ASN A 10 7.53 11.22 -15.36
CA ASN A 10 7.71 11.27 -16.82
C ASN A 10 8.84 10.33 -17.31
N GLY A 11 9.27 9.40 -16.47
CA GLY A 11 10.35 8.46 -16.79
C GLY A 11 9.93 7.37 -17.76
N LYS A 12 10.92 6.65 -18.32
CA LYS A 12 10.73 5.60 -19.34
C LYS A 12 9.82 4.43 -18.95
N GLU A 13 9.54 4.25 -17.66
CA GLU A 13 8.62 3.20 -17.19
C GLU A 13 7.16 3.67 -17.18
N VAL A 14 6.89 4.96 -17.37
CA VAL A 14 5.54 5.54 -17.36
C VAL A 14 5.02 5.63 -18.78
N ILE A 15 3.82 5.07 -19.00
CA ILE A 15 3.12 5.09 -20.29
C ILE A 15 2.16 6.29 -20.34
N MET A 16 1.47 6.55 -19.24
CA MET A 16 0.54 7.67 -19.12
C MET A 16 0.50 8.18 -17.68
N ASN A 17 0.43 9.50 -17.52
CA ASN A 17 0.14 10.16 -16.25
C ASN A 17 -0.88 11.30 -16.47
N ALA A 18 -1.57 11.68 -15.40
CA ALA A 18 -2.32 12.92 -15.33
C ALA A 18 -1.39 14.00 -14.76
N GLN A 19 -1.25 15.12 -15.47
CA GLN A 19 -0.31 16.17 -15.11
C GLN A 19 -0.84 17.03 -13.96
N PHE A 20 0.01 17.25 -12.99
CA PHE A 20 -0.17 18.22 -11.91
C PHE A 20 1.14 18.99 -11.76
N ASN A 21 1.05 20.23 -11.28
CA ASN A 21 2.18 21.12 -11.07
C ASN A 21 1.91 22.08 -9.89
N GLY A 22 2.85 22.99 -9.64
CA GLY A 22 2.73 24.01 -8.60
C GLY A 22 1.84 25.21 -8.95
N ASP A 23 1.20 25.22 -10.13
CA ASP A 23 0.33 26.31 -10.56
C ASP A 23 -1.11 26.02 -10.13
N ALA A 24 -1.63 26.87 -9.25
CA ALA A 24 -2.99 26.79 -8.73
C ALA A 24 -4.07 26.88 -9.82
N SER A 25 -3.79 27.59 -10.92
CA SER A 25 -4.73 27.76 -12.04
C SER A 25 -5.05 26.44 -12.73
N PHE A 26 -4.06 25.53 -12.79
CA PHE A 26 -4.18 24.25 -13.49
C PHE A 26 -4.40 23.07 -12.53
N SER A 27 -3.82 23.13 -11.33
CA SER A 27 -3.79 22.01 -10.39
C SER A 27 -4.71 22.20 -9.17
N ARG A 28 -5.43 23.33 -9.08
CA ARG A 28 -6.40 23.69 -8.03
C ARG A 28 -5.86 23.58 -6.60
N ILE A 29 -4.55 23.76 -6.41
CA ILE A 29 -3.87 23.51 -5.12
C ILE A 29 -4.24 24.49 -3.99
N ASP A 30 -5.07 25.49 -4.27
CA ASP A 30 -5.32 26.69 -3.44
C ASP A 30 -6.64 26.66 -2.65
N GLY A 31 -7.49 25.65 -2.81
CA GLY A 31 -8.68 25.46 -1.99
C GLY A 31 -8.70 24.03 -1.46
N ASN A 32 -8.90 23.82 -0.16
CA ASN A 32 -9.10 22.46 0.39
C ASN A 32 -10.49 21.90 0.01
N THR A 33 -10.84 22.02 -1.27
CA THR A 33 -12.19 21.87 -1.83
C THR A 33 -12.46 20.48 -2.39
N TYR A 34 -11.40 19.68 -2.62
CA TYR A 34 -11.49 18.31 -3.14
C TYR A 34 -12.24 18.23 -4.49
N GLY A 35 -12.15 19.30 -5.29
CA GLY A 35 -12.80 19.49 -6.58
C GLY A 35 -11.90 19.25 -7.78
N GLY A 36 -10.77 18.56 -7.63
CA GLY A 36 -9.87 18.17 -8.73
C GLY A 36 -8.38 18.08 -8.37
N GLU A 37 -8.03 18.39 -7.13
CA GLU A 37 -6.66 18.41 -6.60
C GLU A 37 -6.11 16.98 -6.40
N ASN A 38 -4.79 16.82 -6.53
CA ASN A 38 -4.14 15.56 -6.17
C ASN A 38 -3.99 15.43 -4.65
N ALA A 39 -4.94 14.75 -4.00
CA ALA A 39 -4.98 14.52 -2.56
C ALA A 39 -4.30 13.21 -2.10
N MET A 40 -3.67 12.46 -3.01
CA MET A 40 -3.15 11.11 -2.68
C MET A 40 -2.06 11.12 -1.61
N ASN A 41 -1.34 12.23 -1.43
CA ASN A 41 -0.31 12.39 -0.41
C ASN A 41 -0.86 12.35 1.04
N PHE A 42 -2.18 12.37 1.23
CA PHE A 42 -2.82 12.33 2.55
C PHE A 42 -3.37 10.96 2.96
N PHE A 43 -3.82 10.15 2.00
CA PHE A 43 -4.70 9.01 2.29
C PHE A 43 -4.02 7.83 2.97
N PHE A 44 -2.77 7.54 2.61
CA PHE A 44 -2.04 6.36 3.05
C PHE A 44 -1.13 6.58 4.26
N ARG A 45 -1.22 7.78 4.86
CA ARG A 45 -0.35 8.24 5.95
C ARG A 45 -0.95 7.85 7.30
N SER A 46 -0.16 7.15 8.10
CA SER A 46 -0.42 6.95 9.52
C SER A 46 -0.32 8.27 10.26
N GLN A 47 -1.04 8.43 11.38
CA GLN A 47 -0.98 9.62 12.25
C GLN A 47 0.30 9.66 13.08
N TYR A 48 1.46 9.62 12.40
CA TYR A 48 2.78 9.71 13.02
C TYR A 48 2.95 11.02 13.79
N ASP A 49 2.23 12.06 13.40
CA ASP A 49 2.21 13.39 14.00
C ASP A 49 1.57 13.44 15.40
N GLN A 50 0.98 12.33 15.86
CA GLN A 50 0.49 12.17 17.23
C GLN A 50 1.44 11.34 18.10
N LEU A 51 2.58 10.93 17.55
CA LEU A 51 3.55 10.10 18.26
C LEU A 51 4.66 10.95 18.86
N PRO A 52 5.31 10.47 19.95
CA PRO A 52 6.34 11.24 20.65
C PRO A 52 7.44 11.74 19.73
N ASN A 53 7.94 12.96 19.97
CA ASN A 53 9.02 13.61 19.23
C ASN A 53 8.73 13.86 17.73
N MET A 54 7.47 13.76 17.32
CA MET A 54 7.03 14.00 15.95
C MET A 54 6.14 15.24 15.88
N ASN A 55 6.22 15.99 14.79
CA ASN A 55 5.22 16.97 14.37
C ASN A 55 4.99 16.83 12.87
N ARG A 56 3.91 17.42 12.33
CA ARG A 56 3.67 17.43 10.88
C ARG A 56 4.77 18.20 10.18
N ASP A 57 5.30 17.61 9.11
CA ASP A 57 6.22 18.29 8.20
C ASP A 57 5.93 17.92 6.74
N ILE A 58 6.70 18.52 5.82
CA ILE A 58 6.57 18.24 4.39
C ILE A 58 7.06 16.81 4.05
N ASN A 59 8.17 16.36 4.65
CA ASN A 59 8.85 15.11 4.34
C ASN A 59 8.03 13.85 4.68
N ASN A 60 7.34 13.89 5.82
CA ASN A 60 6.50 12.84 6.37
C ASN A 60 5.01 13.08 6.04
N GLY A 61 4.66 14.22 5.45
CA GLY A 61 3.32 14.50 4.91
C GLY A 61 2.27 14.83 5.97
N ARG A 62 1.04 15.17 5.54
CA ARG A 62 -0.10 15.41 6.43
C ARG A 62 -0.95 14.13 6.54
N PRO A 63 -1.16 13.57 7.75
CA PRO A 63 -1.83 12.30 7.86
C PRO A 63 -3.35 12.42 8.02
N PHE A 64 -4.10 11.70 7.19
CA PHE A 64 -5.54 11.47 7.39
C PHE A 64 -5.87 10.07 7.93
N ALA A 65 -4.95 9.10 7.83
CA ALA A 65 -5.17 7.70 8.18
C ALA A 65 -6.46 7.11 7.57
N ARG A 66 -6.65 7.31 6.25
CA ARG A 66 -7.83 6.79 5.53
C ARG A 66 -7.63 5.36 5.05
N LEU A 67 -6.42 5.02 4.63
CA LEU A 67 -6.08 3.73 4.01
C LEU A 67 -4.88 3.11 4.72
N ALA A 68 -5.16 2.22 5.68
CA ALA A 68 -4.15 1.39 6.34
C ALA A 68 -3.89 0.10 5.54
N PRO A 69 -2.64 -0.39 5.45
CA PRO A 69 -2.34 -1.65 4.81
C PRO A 69 -2.88 -2.83 5.65
N THR A 70 -3.36 -3.87 4.98
CA THR A 70 -3.71 -5.13 5.67
C THR A 70 -2.45 -5.95 5.97
N PHE A 71 -2.55 -6.87 6.93
CA PHE A 71 -1.45 -7.81 7.20
C PHE A 71 -1.15 -8.68 5.99
N PHE A 72 -2.16 -9.06 5.22
CA PHE A 72 -1.96 -9.78 3.97
C PHE A 72 -1.06 -9.03 3.00
N LEU A 73 -1.32 -7.73 2.78
CA LEU A 73 -0.44 -6.89 1.96
C LEU A 73 0.98 -6.84 2.53
N LEU A 74 1.15 -6.53 3.82
CA LEU A 74 2.47 -6.42 4.43
C LEU A 74 3.25 -7.75 4.41
N ASN A 75 2.56 -8.88 4.59
CA ASN A 75 3.16 -10.21 4.60
C ASN A 75 3.39 -10.76 3.18
N SER A 76 2.74 -10.20 2.16
CA SER A 76 2.99 -10.58 0.77
C SER A 76 4.41 -10.26 0.29
N TYR A 77 5.10 -9.34 0.96
CA TYR A 77 6.50 -8.98 0.71
C TYR A 77 7.52 -9.86 1.42
N ILE A 78 7.08 -10.85 2.21
CA ILE A 78 7.97 -11.85 2.81
C ILE A 78 8.22 -12.91 1.74
N LEU A 79 9.49 -13.15 1.41
CA LEU A 79 9.85 -14.21 0.48
C LEU A 79 9.45 -15.57 1.04
N ARG A 80 8.87 -16.42 0.19
CA ARG A 80 8.39 -17.76 0.55
C ARG A 80 8.84 -18.79 -0.46
N ASP A 81 9.03 -20.02 0.00
CA ASP A 81 9.23 -21.18 -0.88
C ASP A 81 7.91 -21.59 -1.58
N ALA A 82 7.99 -22.61 -2.43
CA ALA A 82 6.83 -23.14 -3.16
C ALA A 82 5.75 -23.74 -2.24
N ASN A 83 6.08 -24.09 -1.00
CA ASN A 83 5.16 -24.61 0.00
C ASN A 83 4.56 -23.49 0.88
N GLY A 84 4.95 -22.23 0.64
CA GLY A 84 4.50 -21.08 1.40
C GLY A 84 5.28 -20.84 2.71
N ASN A 85 6.35 -21.57 2.98
CA ASN A 85 7.18 -21.32 4.17
C ASN A 85 7.98 -20.03 3.98
N ALA A 86 8.05 -19.21 5.03
CA ALA A 86 8.84 -17.98 4.98
C ALA A 86 10.34 -18.30 4.90
N LEU A 87 11.03 -17.70 3.93
CA LEU A 87 12.48 -17.80 3.75
C LEU A 87 13.24 -16.66 4.44
N GLU A 88 12.50 -15.66 4.94
CA GLU A 88 13.06 -14.50 5.62
C GLU A 88 12.50 -14.39 7.04
N SER A 89 13.37 -14.04 7.99
CA SER A 89 12.98 -13.82 9.37
C SER A 89 13.93 -12.83 10.03
N GLY A 90 13.66 -12.46 11.27
CA GLY A 90 14.68 -11.74 12.03
C GLY A 90 15.05 -10.39 11.37
N PRO A 91 16.35 -10.05 11.33
CA PRO A 91 16.85 -8.87 10.62
C PRO A 91 16.74 -8.92 9.09
N THR A 92 16.57 -10.09 8.47
CA THR A 92 16.48 -10.25 7.00
C THR A 92 15.05 -10.21 6.47
N LEU A 93 14.06 -10.02 7.36
CA LEU A 93 12.65 -9.94 7.01
C LEU A 93 12.40 -8.86 5.93
N ARG A 94 11.79 -9.26 4.79
CA ARG A 94 11.48 -8.37 3.64
C ARG A 94 12.72 -7.66 3.08
N SER A 95 13.86 -8.35 3.04
CA SER A 95 15.11 -7.80 2.51
C SER A 95 15.32 -8.13 1.03
N THR A 96 14.67 -9.18 0.53
CA THR A 96 14.76 -9.63 -0.87
C THR A 96 13.92 -8.76 -1.79
N ASP A 97 12.65 -8.50 -1.46
CA ASP A 97 11.78 -7.63 -2.25
C ASP A 97 11.95 -6.16 -1.82
N THR A 98 12.67 -5.38 -2.63
CA THR A 98 12.98 -3.98 -2.31
C THR A 98 11.76 -3.08 -2.28
N ARG A 99 10.61 -3.50 -2.83
CA ARG A 99 9.40 -2.69 -2.87
C ARG A 99 8.89 -2.36 -1.48
N TYR A 100 9.02 -3.27 -0.51
CA TYR A 100 8.60 -2.98 0.86
C TYR A 100 9.35 -1.79 1.45
N ASN A 101 10.68 -1.82 1.43
CA ASN A 101 11.50 -0.75 2.00
C ASN A 101 11.46 0.54 1.18
N LYS A 102 11.13 0.46 -0.11
CA LYS A 102 10.96 1.63 -0.98
C LYS A 102 9.62 2.31 -0.80
N TRP A 103 8.54 1.53 -0.65
CA TRP A 103 7.17 2.04 -0.70
C TRP A 103 6.50 2.16 0.65
N PHE A 104 7.13 1.66 1.72
CA PHE A 104 6.63 1.80 3.08
C PHE A 104 7.65 2.48 3.98
N THR A 105 7.20 3.51 4.69
CA THR A 105 7.93 4.11 5.80
C THR A 105 7.63 3.31 7.06
N SER A 106 8.62 2.54 7.51
CA SER A 106 8.59 1.74 8.73
C SER A 106 9.40 2.35 9.88
N VAL A 107 10.15 3.42 9.62
CA VAL A 107 10.92 4.17 10.62
C VAL A 107 10.64 5.65 10.44
N TYR A 108 10.22 6.31 11.52
CA TYR A 108 10.15 7.77 11.58
C TYR A 108 11.32 8.32 12.37
N ARG A 109 11.89 9.42 11.89
CA ARG A 109 12.97 10.14 12.58
C ARG A 109 12.41 11.31 13.35
N VAL A 110 13.00 11.60 14.51
CA VAL A 110 12.67 12.77 15.33
C VAL A 110 12.77 14.02 14.47
N ASN A 111 11.70 14.80 14.41
CA ASN A 111 11.66 16.10 13.75
C ASN A 111 11.21 17.23 14.69
N ALA A 112 10.69 16.90 15.88
CA ALA A 112 10.25 17.86 16.87
C ALA A 112 10.48 17.30 18.29
N PRO A 113 11.70 17.42 18.84
CA PRO A 113 11.99 17.02 20.22
C PRO A 113 10.97 17.58 21.22
N GLY A 114 10.55 16.76 22.19
CA GLY A 114 9.57 17.15 23.21
C GLY A 114 8.10 17.15 22.76
N ALA A 115 7.80 17.13 21.46
CA ALA A 115 6.43 17.13 20.96
C ALA A 115 5.68 15.84 21.31
N ASN A 116 4.36 15.93 21.49
CA ASN A 116 3.45 14.79 21.68
C ASN A 116 3.87 13.81 22.81
N GLY A 117 4.30 14.35 23.95
CA GLY A 117 4.78 13.54 25.08
C GLY A 117 6.18 12.93 24.84
N GLY A 118 6.93 13.50 23.90
CA GLY A 118 8.32 13.19 23.64
C GLY A 118 9.29 13.74 24.69
N SER A 119 10.58 13.44 24.50
CA SER A 119 11.66 13.91 25.36
C SER A 119 12.30 15.16 24.76
N ASN A 120 12.50 16.19 25.57
CA ASN A 120 13.28 17.38 25.18
C ASN A 120 14.75 17.03 24.89
N ALA A 121 15.25 15.89 25.40
CA ALA A 121 16.60 15.40 25.11
C ALA A 121 16.67 14.57 23.82
N ALA A 122 15.56 14.36 23.11
CA ALA A 122 15.57 13.69 21.81
C ALA A 122 16.35 14.53 20.78
N VAL A 123 17.09 13.86 19.90
CA VAL A 123 17.93 14.52 18.89
C VAL A 123 17.24 14.44 17.53
N VAL A 124 17.13 15.55 16.80
CA VAL A 124 16.59 15.56 15.44
C VAL A 124 17.38 14.58 14.55
N GLY A 125 16.67 13.75 13.79
CA GLY A 125 17.26 12.71 12.94
C GLY A 125 17.43 11.34 13.60
N ASP A 126 17.36 11.24 14.94
CA ASP A 126 17.34 9.94 15.63
C ASP A 126 16.05 9.17 15.35
N THR A 127 16.04 7.86 15.59
CA THR A 127 14.79 7.07 15.50
C THR A 127 13.79 7.57 16.53
N SER A 128 12.59 7.94 16.08
CA SER A 128 11.46 8.22 16.97
C SER A 128 10.51 7.04 17.06
N ILE A 129 10.16 6.45 15.91
CA ILE A 129 9.19 5.36 15.81
C ILE A 129 9.73 4.25 14.92
N TRP A 130 9.46 3.00 15.27
CA TRP A 130 9.81 1.83 14.47
C TRP A 130 8.66 0.82 14.39
N TYR A 131 8.34 0.41 13.16
CA TYR A 131 7.47 -0.70 12.82
C TYR A 131 8.33 -1.89 12.37
N PRO A 132 8.73 -2.81 13.27
CA PRO A 132 9.62 -3.92 12.94
C PRO A 132 8.99 -4.94 11.98
N GLY A 133 7.65 -4.95 11.88
CA GLY A 133 6.93 -5.90 11.05
C GLY A 133 7.02 -7.36 11.53
N ARG A 134 7.50 -7.56 12.76
CA ARG A 134 7.55 -8.80 13.54
C ARG A 134 7.47 -8.49 15.03
N GLU A 135 7.07 -9.46 15.83
CA GLU A 135 7.21 -9.36 17.28
C GLU A 135 8.71 -9.42 17.67
N LEU A 136 9.06 -8.68 18.72
CA LEU A 136 10.40 -8.57 19.28
C LEU A 136 10.48 -9.29 20.62
N SER A 137 11.66 -9.78 20.99
CA SER A 137 11.88 -10.36 22.31
C SER A 137 11.78 -9.30 23.41
N ALA A 138 11.40 -9.72 24.62
CA ALA A 138 11.37 -8.86 25.79
C ALA A 138 12.72 -8.17 26.05
N ALA A 139 13.83 -8.90 25.86
CA ALA A 139 15.17 -8.34 25.98
C ALA A 139 15.44 -7.20 24.98
N LYS A 140 14.97 -7.33 23.72
CA LYS A 140 15.13 -6.26 22.72
C LYS A 140 14.29 -5.05 23.07
N LEU A 141 13.06 -5.24 23.54
CA LEU A 141 12.19 -4.16 23.99
C LEU A 141 12.79 -3.41 25.18
N ALA A 142 13.36 -4.13 26.16
CA ALA A 142 14.06 -3.54 27.29
C ALA A 142 15.28 -2.72 26.85
N GLN A 143 16.07 -3.22 25.88
CA GLN A 143 17.19 -2.48 25.32
C GLN A 143 16.74 -1.16 24.67
N ILE A 144 15.62 -1.17 23.96
CA ILE A 144 15.06 0.04 23.31
C ILE A 144 14.58 1.04 24.37
N ALA A 145 13.89 0.56 25.41
CA ALA A 145 13.43 1.39 26.52
C ALA A 145 14.58 2.02 27.32
N ALA A 146 15.74 1.35 27.39
CA ALA A 146 16.93 1.83 28.07
C ALA A 146 17.79 2.82 27.25
N ARG A 147 17.49 3.02 25.94
CA ARG A 147 18.28 3.89 25.06
C ARG A 147 18.34 5.33 25.59
N LYS A 148 19.52 5.93 25.47
CA LYS A 148 19.81 7.35 25.76
C LYS A 148 20.15 8.10 24.46
N PRO A 149 19.93 9.43 24.38
CA PRO A 149 19.32 10.28 25.41
C PRO A 149 17.80 10.06 25.54
N ALA A 150 17.14 9.49 24.53
CA ALA A 150 15.72 9.16 24.55
C ALA A 150 15.44 7.77 23.95
N PRO A 151 14.45 7.03 24.48
CA PRO A 151 13.93 5.83 23.83
C PRO A 151 13.08 6.19 22.61
N TYR A 152 12.75 5.18 21.81
CA TYR A 152 11.86 5.31 20.66
C TYR A 152 10.70 4.32 20.75
N ARG A 153 9.56 4.66 20.14
CA ARG A 153 8.36 3.83 20.21
C ARG A 153 8.41 2.71 19.19
N VAL A 154 7.97 1.53 19.59
CA VAL A 154 7.86 0.35 18.73
C VAL A 154 6.40 -0.03 18.56
N PHE A 155 5.99 -0.31 17.33
CA PHE A 155 4.68 -0.86 16.99
C PHE A 155 4.86 -2.22 16.32
N GLN A 156 4.78 -3.28 17.13
CA GLN A 156 4.80 -4.65 16.63
C GLN A 156 3.52 -4.97 15.83
N PRO A 157 3.50 -6.02 15.01
CA PRO A 157 2.29 -6.43 14.28
C PRO A 157 1.03 -6.47 15.16
N SER A 158 1.12 -7.06 16.35
CA SER A 158 0.03 -7.12 17.34
C SER A 158 -0.49 -5.75 17.82
N GLN A 159 0.28 -4.69 17.61
CA GLN A 159 0.02 -3.33 18.08
C GLN A 159 -0.32 -2.36 16.94
N LEU A 160 -0.39 -2.82 15.69
CA LEU A 160 -0.85 -1.97 14.59
C LEU A 160 -2.31 -1.58 14.81
N THR A 161 -2.66 -0.39 14.33
CA THR A 161 -4.03 0.13 14.35
C THR A 161 -4.36 0.78 13.02
N THR A 162 -5.62 1.14 12.81
CA THR A 162 -6.10 1.97 11.69
C THR A 162 -5.52 3.38 11.73
N GLN A 163 -4.86 3.77 12.83
CA GLN A 163 -4.23 5.07 13.03
C GLN A 163 -2.69 4.98 12.94
N PHE A 164 -2.11 3.90 13.46
CA PHE A 164 -0.66 3.66 13.59
C PHE A 164 -0.22 2.43 12.81
N PHE A 165 0.41 2.65 11.65
CA PHE A 165 0.80 1.60 10.72
C PHE A 165 1.97 2.03 9.81
N PRO A 166 2.72 1.09 9.21
CA PRO A 166 3.72 1.41 8.19
C PRO A 166 3.08 2.15 7.02
N THR A 167 3.54 3.37 6.77
CA THR A 167 2.88 4.28 5.83
C THR A 167 3.33 4.04 4.40
N MET A 168 2.38 3.92 3.47
CA MET A 168 2.76 3.90 2.05
C MET A 168 3.22 5.29 1.61
N ASN A 169 4.43 5.39 1.06
CA ASN A 169 5.10 6.67 0.75
C ASN A 169 5.23 6.94 -0.76
N LYS A 170 4.61 6.12 -1.63
CA LYS A 170 4.49 6.40 -3.08
C LYS A 170 3.89 7.79 -3.34
N TYR A 171 2.97 8.18 -2.46
CA TYR A 171 2.24 9.45 -2.31
C TYR A 171 3.05 10.73 -2.07
N ASP A 172 4.32 10.61 -1.65
CA ASP A 172 4.98 11.72 -0.96
C ASP A 172 5.31 12.86 -1.93
N SER A 173 4.74 14.04 -1.70
CA SER A 173 5.09 15.25 -2.44
C SER A 173 5.91 16.14 -1.52
N ARG A 174 7.23 16.10 -1.68
CA ARG A 174 8.16 16.86 -0.84
C ARG A 174 8.49 18.23 -1.43
N ALA A 175 8.23 18.43 -2.72
CA ALA A 175 8.41 19.72 -3.37
C ALA A 175 7.22 20.70 -3.17
N ARG A 176 6.16 20.30 -2.45
CA ARG A 176 5.03 21.18 -2.14
C ARG A 176 5.42 22.32 -1.19
N THR A 177 4.76 23.46 -1.30
CA THR A 177 5.12 24.70 -0.58
C THR A 177 4.58 24.78 0.84
N SER A 178 3.66 23.90 1.25
CA SER A 178 3.13 23.90 2.60
C SER A 178 2.80 22.50 3.11
N VAL A 179 2.85 22.33 4.44
CA VAL A 179 2.50 21.08 5.12
C VAL A 179 1.04 20.68 4.84
N GLY A 180 0.16 21.66 4.66
CA GLY A 180 -1.26 21.45 4.36
C GLY A 180 -1.58 21.25 2.89
N GLY A 181 -0.65 21.56 1.98
CA GLY A 181 -0.89 21.62 0.54
C GLY A 181 -1.07 20.25 -0.11
N PHE A 182 -1.90 20.23 -1.15
CA PHE A 182 -2.07 19.09 -2.06
C PHE A 182 -0.76 18.72 -2.76
N SER A 183 -0.72 17.52 -3.32
CA SER A 183 0.41 17.07 -4.13
C SER A 183 0.48 17.87 -5.42
N ILE A 184 1.70 18.30 -5.77
CA ILE A 184 2.02 18.91 -7.07
C ILE A 184 2.55 17.88 -8.07
N ARG A 185 2.63 16.60 -7.66
CA ARG A 185 3.21 15.52 -8.48
C ARG A 185 2.18 15.01 -9.49
N PRO A 186 2.58 14.72 -10.74
CA PRO A 186 1.74 13.98 -11.67
C PRO A 186 1.28 12.64 -11.09
N VAL A 187 0.13 12.17 -11.55
CA VAL A 187 -0.44 10.88 -11.14
C VAL A 187 -0.22 9.87 -12.23
N ILE A 188 0.61 8.86 -11.98
CA ILE A 188 0.81 7.75 -12.93
C ILE A 188 -0.50 6.99 -13.08
N VAL A 189 -0.98 6.89 -14.32
CA VAL A 189 -2.20 6.17 -14.70
C VAL A 189 -1.85 4.80 -15.26
N TYR A 190 -0.90 4.73 -16.19
CA TYR A 190 -0.41 3.48 -16.78
C TYR A 190 1.11 3.45 -16.77
N ARG A 191 1.67 2.27 -16.50
CA ARG A 191 3.12 2.06 -16.48
C ARG A 191 3.50 0.65 -16.93
N LEU A 192 4.72 0.53 -17.42
CA LEU A 192 5.23 -0.64 -18.11
C LEU A 192 5.07 -1.94 -17.32
N ALA A 193 5.30 -1.94 -16.00
CA ALA A 193 5.15 -3.16 -15.20
C ALA A 193 3.72 -3.71 -15.22
N GLU A 194 2.69 -2.85 -15.33
CA GLU A 194 1.32 -3.32 -15.48
C GLU A 194 1.15 -4.08 -16.81
N THR A 195 1.78 -3.61 -17.89
CA THR A 195 1.76 -4.28 -19.20
C THR A 195 2.36 -5.68 -19.12
N TYR A 196 3.49 -5.86 -18.42
CA TYR A 196 4.06 -7.18 -18.16
C TYR A 196 3.08 -8.09 -17.39
N LEU A 197 2.40 -7.55 -16.39
CA LEU A 197 1.45 -8.32 -15.57
C LEU A 197 0.17 -8.67 -16.34
N ILE A 198 -0.32 -7.79 -17.22
CA ILE A 198 -1.44 -8.08 -18.13
C ILE A 198 -1.04 -9.18 -19.12
N ALA A 199 0.17 -9.10 -19.70
CA ALA A 199 0.68 -10.13 -20.60
C ALA A 199 0.80 -11.48 -19.88
N ALA A 200 1.36 -11.52 -18.67
CA ALA A 200 1.46 -12.73 -17.88
C ALA A 200 0.08 -13.37 -17.62
N GLU A 201 -0.90 -12.55 -17.26
CA GLU A 201 -2.27 -13.01 -17.02
C GLU A 201 -2.92 -13.57 -18.30
N ALA A 202 -2.72 -12.92 -19.45
CA ALA A 202 -3.21 -13.41 -20.73
C ALA A 202 -2.59 -14.76 -21.10
N TYR A 203 -1.27 -14.92 -20.95
CA TYR A 203 -0.59 -16.19 -21.22
C TYR A 203 -1.04 -17.32 -20.27
N PHE A 204 -1.32 -17.00 -19.00
CA PHE A 204 -1.92 -17.96 -18.09
C PHE A 204 -3.28 -18.46 -18.59
N TYR A 205 -4.16 -17.57 -19.04
CA TYR A 205 -5.47 -17.96 -19.59
C TYR A 205 -5.38 -18.71 -20.93
N LEU A 206 -4.30 -18.52 -21.69
CA LEU A 206 -4.00 -19.31 -22.90
C LEU A 206 -3.36 -20.67 -22.59
N GLY A 207 -3.20 -21.04 -21.31
CA GLY A 207 -2.57 -22.30 -20.90
C GLY A 207 -1.04 -22.32 -21.03
N ASN A 208 -0.40 -21.16 -21.26
CA ASN A 208 1.05 -21.05 -21.41
C ASN A 208 1.70 -20.48 -20.15
N SER A 209 1.76 -21.30 -19.10
CA SER A 209 2.35 -20.93 -17.81
C SER A 209 3.86 -20.63 -17.89
N ALA A 210 4.59 -21.21 -18.85
CA ALA A 210 6.01 -20.92 -19.05
C ALA A 210 6.23 -19.46 -19.50
N GLN A 211 5.42 -19.00 -20.45
CA GLN A 211 5.49 -17.62 -20.90
C GLN A 211 4.96 -16.65 -19.82
N ALA A 212 3.91 -17.03 -19.10
CA ALA A 212 3.42 -16.24 -17.97
C ALA A 212 4.48 -16.04 -16.88
N ALA A 213 5.21 -17.10 -16.51
CA ALA A 213 6.33 -17.02 -15.57
C ALA A 213 7.43 -16.08 -16.07
N THR A 214 7.75 -16.12 -17.36
CA THR A 214 8.74 -15.21 -17.98
C THR A 214 8.36 -13.74 -17.77
N TYR A 215 7.11 -13.35 -18.07
CA TYR A 215 6.65 -11.98 -17.87
C TYR A 215 6.56 -11.58 -16.38
N LEU A 216 6.19 -12.50 -15.49
CA LEU A 216 6.19 -12.27 -14.04
C LEU A 216 7.61 -12.03 -13.50
N ASN A 217 8.58 -12.85 -13.93
CA ASN A 217 9.95 -12.77 -13.47
C ASN A 217 10.61 -11.44 -13.86
N VAL A 218 10.30 -10.86 -15.03
CA VAL A 218 10.78 -9.51 -15.39
C VAL A 218 10.41 -8.47 -14.32
N VAL A 219 9.17 -8.49 -13.82
CA VAL A 219 8.72 -7.55 -12.79
C VAL A 219 9.38 -7.87 -11.44
N ARG A 220 9.46 -9.16 -11.10
CA ARG A 220 9.96 -9.66 -9.82
C ARG A 220 11.46 -9.47 -9.66
N GLU A 221 12.27 -9.80 -10.67
CA GLU A 221 13.72 -9.57 -10.68
C GLU A 221 14.06 -8.08 -10.56
N ARG A 222 13.26 -7.19 -11.18
CA ARG A 222 13.44 -5.73 -11.07
C ARG A 222 13.20 -5.25 -9.63
N ALA A 223 12.31 -5.91 -8.91
CA ALA A 223 12.04 -5.64 -7.50
C ALA A 223 13.06 -6.28 -6.55
N GLY A 224 13.79 -7.30 -6.99
CA GLY A 224 14.81 -7.98 -6.20
C GLY A 224 15.95 -7.08 -5.74
N ALA A 225 16.42 -7.30 -4.52
CA ALA A 225 17.60 -6.65 -3.98
C ALA A 225 18.86 -7.02 -4.77
N THR A 226 19.89 -6.19 -4.67
CA THR A 226 21.19 -6.43 -5.31
C THR A 226 21.71 -7.81 -4.89
N GLY A 227 22.03 -8.66 -5.88
CA GLY A 227 22.48 -10.04 -5.65
C GLY A 227 21.40 -11.04 -5.26
N GLN A 228 20.13 -10.64 -5.24
CA GLN A 228 18.98 -11.47 -4.81
C GLN A 228 17.92 -11.65 -5.90
N LYS A 229 18.21 -11.26 -7.15
CA LYS A 229 17.23 -11.29 -8.25
C LYS A 229 16.70 -12.69 -8.50
N GLN A 230 17.58 -13.69 -8.54
CA GLN A 230 17.23 -15.08 -8.81
C GLN A 230 16.33 -15.68 -7.71
N LEU A 231 16.40 -15.18 -6.47
CA LEU A 231 15.48 -15.60 -5.41
C LEU A 231 14.05 -15.11 -5.64
N MET A 232 13.87 -14.09 -6.49
CA MET A 232 12.55 -13.59 -6.83
C MET A 232 11.87 -14.44 -7.90
N ASP A 233 12.61 -15.26 -8.64
CA ASP A 233 12.04 -16.00 -9.77
C ASP A 233 11.04 -17.05 -9.32
N ILE A 234 10.05 -17.27 -10.18
CA ILE A 234 9.15 -18.41 -10.09
C ILE A 234 9.21 -19.26 -11.35
N THR A 235 8.79 -20.51 -11.20
CA THR A 235 8.65 -21.46 -12.30
C THR A 235 7.22 -21.47 -12.84
N ALA A 236 7.05 -22.09 -14.01
CA ALA A 236 5.74 -22.29 -14.62
C ALA A 236 4.73 -23.01 -13.70
N SER A 237 5.19 -23.93 -12.85
CA SER A 237 4.31 -24.69 -11.94
C SER A 237 3.74 -23.85 -10.80
N GLN A 238 4.36 -22.71 -10.50
CA GLN A 238 3.88 -21.77 -9.49
C GLN A 238 2.87 -20.75 -10.05
N VAL A 239 2.74 -20.67 -11.38
CA VAL A 239 1.81 -19.74 -12.02
C VAL A 239 0.38 -20.22 -11.82
N ASN A 240 -0.40 -19.38 -11.14
CA ASN A 240 -1.84 -19.47 -11.06
C ASN A 240 -2.42 -18.06 -10.89
N ILE A 241 -3.76 -17.96 -11.00
CA ILE A 241 -4.44 -16.66 -10.92
C ILE A 241 -4.19 -15.95 -9.57
N ASP A 242 -4.08 -16.68 -8.47
CA ASP A 242 -3.82 -16.09 -7.15
C ASP A 242 -2.41 -15.52 -7.06
N PHE A 243 -1.42 -16.21 -7.63
CA PHE A 243 -0.05 -15.72 -7.73
C PHE A 243 0.02 -14.42 -8.54
N ILE A 244 -0.63 -14.38 -9.71
CA ILE A 244 -0.68 -13.20 -10.57
C ILE A 244 -1.34 -12.03 -9.83
N LEU A 245 -2.48 -12.27 -9.17
CA LEU A 245 -3.17 -11.25 -8.38
C LEU A 245 -2.34 -10.77 -7.19
N ASP A 246 -1.54 -11.63 -6.56
CA ASP A 246 -0.65 -11.25 -5.47
C ASP A 246 0.55 -10.45 -5.97
N GLU A 247 1.06 -10.75 -7.17
CA GLU A 247 2.12 -9.95 -7.79
C GLU A 247 1.59 -8.58 -8.22
N ARG A 248 0.37 -8.52 -8.78
CA ARG A 248 -0.34 -7.24 -9.04
C ARG A 248 -0.59 -6.46 -7.76
N LEU A 249 -0.95 -7.12 -6.65
CA LEU A 249 -1.12 -6.47 -5.34
C LEU A 249 0.17 -5.80 -4.89
N ARG A 250 1.29 -6.52 -4.91
CA ARG A 250 2.60 -5.98 -4.50
C ARG A 250 2.97 -4.82 -5.41
N GLU A 251 3.05 -5.08 -6.71
CA GLU A 251 3.56 -4.14 -7.69
C GLU A 251 2.72 -2.86 -7.76
N LEU A 252 1.40 -3.00 -7.89
CA LEU A 252 0.46 -1.90 -8.15
C LEU A 252 -0.22 -1.38 -6.87
N VAL A 253 0.36 -1.65 -5.69
CA VAL A 253 -0.22 -1.20 -4.41
C VAL A 253 -0.47 0.31 -4.42
N GLY A 254 -1.69 0.73 -4.06
CA GLY A 254 -2.10 2.13 -4.03
C GLY A 254 -2.57 2.70 -5.38
N GLU A 255 -2.31 2.01 -6.50
CA GLU A 255 -2.49 2.55 -7.86
C GLU A 255 -3.91 2.37 -8.41
N GLN A 256 -4.91 2.27 -7.53
CA GLN A 256 -6.35 2.24 -7.88
C GLN A 256 -6.80 1.12 -8.83
N THR A 257 -6.06 0.00 -8.89
CA THR A 257 -6.37 -1.16 -9.75
C THR A 257 -7.01 -2.33 -9.01
N ARG A 258 -6.87 -2.40 -7.68
CA ARG A 258 -7.14 -3.63 -6.92
C ARG A 258 -8.60 -4.08 -6.98
N TRP A 259 -9.55 -3.15 -6.94
CA TRP A 259 -10.97 -3.52 -7.01
C TRP A 259 -11.31 -4.08 -8.39
N GLN A 260 -10.81 -3.46 -9.45
CA GLN A 260 -10.99 -3.86 -10.85
C GLN A 260 -10.40 -5.26 -11.09
N ASP A 261 -9.19 -5.51 -10.59
CA ASP A 261 -8.53 -6.81 -10.67
C ASP A 261 -9.36 -7.92 -10.00
N LEU A 262 -9.84 -7.68 -8.79
CA LEU A 262 -10.57 -8.69 -8.03
C LEU A 262 -12.00 -8.92 -8.53
N LYS A 263 -12.68 -7.89 -9.04
CA LYS A 263 -14.06 -8.06 -9.52
C LYS A 263 -14.15 -8.82 -10.84
N ARG A 264 -13.12 -8.73 -11.69
CA ARG A 264 -13.10 -9.31 -13.05
C ARG A 264 -12.54 -10.74 -13.08
N THR A 265 -11.94 -11.19 -11.98
CA THR A 265 -11.27 -12.50 -11.90
C THR A 265 -12.04 -13.45 -11.01
N VAL A 266 -11.84 -14.74 -11.27
CA VAL A 266 -12.41 -15.84 -10.49
C VAL A 266 -11.32 -16.72 -9.92
N THR A 267 -11.63 -17.45 -8.84
CA THR A 267 -10.79 -18.52 -8.31
C THR A 267 -10.73 -19.67 -9.30
N ALA A 268 -9.86 -20.65 -9.05
CA ALA A 268 -9.83 -21.89 -9.83
C ALA A 268 -11.18 -22.65 -9.82
N SER A 269 -11.99 -22.49 -8.75
CA SER A 269 -13.34 -23.05 -8.64
C SER A 269 -14.44 -22.20 -9.29
N GLY A 270 -14.09 -21.09 -9.95
CA GLY A 270 -15.06 -20.19 -10.60
C GLY A 270 -15.73 -19.17 -9.68
N ALA A 271 -15.35 -19.08 -8.41
CA ALA A 271 -15.92 -18.10 -7.47
C ALA A 271 -15.30 -16.70 -7.66
N SER A 272 -16.05 -15.63 -7.40
CA SER A 272 -15.53 -14.25 -7.48
C SER A 272 -14.32 -14.03 -6.57
N GLN A 273 -13.21 -13.52 -7.11
CA GLN A 273 -12.03 -13.17 -6.32
C GLN A 273 -12.32 -12.04 -5.33
N LEU A 274 -13.13 -11.05 -5.69
CA LEU A 274 -13.54 -9.98 -4.78
C LEU A 274 -14.24 -10.52 -3.53
N LEU A 275 -15.27 -11.35 -3.72
CA LEU A 275 -16.04 -11.90 -2.60
C LEU A 275 -15.18 -12.86 -1.77
N THR A 276 -14.46 -13.77 -2.41
CA THR A 276 -13.56 -14.72 -1.73
C THR A 276 -12.56 -13.99 -0.84
N ARG A 277 -11.90 -12.95 -1.38
CA ARG A 277 -10.84 -12.26 -0.65
C ARG A 277 -11.35 -11.31 0.43
N VAL A 278 -12.45 -10.60 0.19
CA VAL A 278 -13.02 -9.69 1.22
C VAL A 278 -13.65 -10.45 2.36
N ARG A 279 -14.25 -11.63 2.11
CA ARG A 279 -14.83 -12.49 3.15
C ARG A 279 -13.78 -13.30 3.92
N ASN A 280 -12.57 -13.44 3.39
CA ASN A 280 -11.48 -14.13 4.06
C ASN A 280 -10.83 -13.25 5.15
N THR A 281 -10.97 -13.65 6.40
CA THR A 281 -10.43 -12.93 7.57
C THR A 281 -8.91 -12.91 7.64
N ALA A 282 -8.22 -13.80 6.91
CA ALA A 282 -6.77 -13.72 6.75
C ALA A 282 -6.35 -12.53 5.87
N TYR A 283 -7.23 -12.06 4.97
CA TYR A 283 -6.96 -10.97 4.04
C TYR A 283 -7.54 -9.64 4.52
N ALA A 284 -8.78 -9.68 4.99
CA ALA A 284 -9.51 -8.57 5.59
C ALA A 284 -9.91 -8.94 7.03
N PRO A 285 -9.00 -8.77 8.01
CA PRO A 285 -9.29 -9.17 9.39
C PRO A 285 -10.43 -8.33 9.98
N PRO A 286 -11.25 -8.93 10.86
CA PRO A 286 -12.36 -8.24 11.50
C PRO A 286 -11.85 -7.05 12.30
N LEU A 287 -12.73 -6.07 12.52
CA LEU A 287 -12.41 -4.92 13.36
C LEU A 287 -12.24 -5.38 14.82
N VAL A 288 -11.03 -5.23 15.38
CA VAL A 288 -10.69 -5.62 16.74
C VAL A 288 -10.12 -4.42 17.49
N LYS A 289 -10.61 -4.19 18.71
CA LYS A 289 -10.04 -3.26 19.67
C LYS A 289 -9.01 -3.98 20.53
N ASN A 290 -7.78 -3.48 20.55
CA ASN A 290 -6.71 -3.91 21.44
C ASN A 290 -6.25 -2.73 22.32
N SER A 291 -5.25 -2.96 23.16
CA SER A 291 -4.68 -1.93 24.04
C SER A 291 -3.99 -0.78 23.29
N ALA A 292 -3.57 -1.01 22.04
CA ALA A 292 -2.95 0.00 21.19
C ALA A 292 -3.96 0.84 20.38
N GLY A 293 -5.18 0.33 20.17
CA GLY A 293 -6.26 0.99 19.43
C GLY A 293 -7.14 0.00 18.67
N VAL A 294 -7.65 0.41 17.50
CA VAL A 294 -8.54 -0.42 16.67
C VAL A 294 -7.84 -0.79 15.37
N TYR A 295 -7.88 -2.06 14.98
CA TYR A 295 -7.36 -2.56 13.70
C TYR A 295 -8.39 -3.41 12.96
N GLY A 296 -8.29 -3.51 11.64
CA GLY A 296 -9.13 -4.36 10.80
C GLY A 296 -10.28 -3.61 10.10
N SER A 297 -11.23 -4.37 9.59
CA SER A 297 -12.37 -3.85 8.82
C SER A 297 -13.61 -4.74 8.98
N ASN A 298 -14.79 -4.13 8.94
CA ASN A 298 -16.07 -4.84 8.85
C ASN A 298 -16.47 -5.18 7.40
N ALA A 299 -15.55 -5.05 6.44
CA ALA A 299 -15.85 -5.33 5.03
C ALA A 299 -16.40 -6.75 4.79
N ALA A 300 -15.90 -7.75 5.51
CA ALA A 300 -16.35 -9.14 5.37
C ALA A 300 -17.84 -9.33 5.68
N ILE A 301 -18.36 -8.67 6.73
CA ILE A 301 -19.78 -8.75 7.12
C ILE A 301 -20.68 -7.85 6.28
N ASN A 302 -20.11 -6.77 5.72
CA ASN A 302 -20.84 -5.78 4.93
C ASN A 302 -20.93 -6.13 3.44
N ILE A 303 -20.01 -6.94 2.91
CA ILE A 303 -20.02 -7.27 1.47
C ILE A 303 -21.14 -8.25 1.10
N LYS A 304 -21.98 -7.84 0.14
CA LYS A 304 -23.04 -8.65 -0.47
C LYS A 304 -22.60 -9.12 -1.86
N ASP A 305 -23.26 -10.15 -2.38
CA ASP A 305 -22.87 -10.74 -3.66
C ASP A 305 -22.98 -9.73 -4.82
N PHE A 306 -23.95 -8.83 -4.77
CA PHE A 306 -24.16 -7.79 -5.78
C PHE A 306 -23.12 -6.64 -5.74
N HIS A 307 -22.28 -6.55 -4.70
CA HIS A 307 -21.23 -5.52 -4.60
C HIS A 307 -20.05 -5.72 -5.58
N VAL A 308 -20.12 -6.73 -6.44
CA VAL A 308 -19.24 -6.87 -7.62
C VAL A 308 -19.52 -5.79 -8.68
N LEU A 309 -20.72 -5.21 -8.66
CA LEU A 309 -21.10 -4.02 -9.44
C LEU A 309 -21.29 -2.82 -8.50
N ARG A 310 -21.44 -1.62 -9.06
CA ARG A 310 -21.77 -0.39 -8.31
C ARG A 310 -23.20 0.01 -8.64
N PRO A 311 -23.94 0.66 -7.73
CA PRO A 311 -25.27 1.18 -8.05
C PRO A 311 -25.17 2.20 -9.18
N ILE A 312 -26.14 2.16 -10.09
CA ILE A 312 -26.38 3.27 -11.03
C ILE A 312 -27.06 4.39 -10.22
N PRO A 313 -26.57 5.65 -10.28
CA PRO A 313 -27.20 6.75 -9.57
C PRO A 313 -28.68 6.89 -9.94
N GLN A 314 -29.57 7.00 -8.95
CA GLN A 314 -31.02 7.07 -9.18
C GLN A 314 -31.39 8.22 -10.13
N THR A 315 -30.70 9.35 -10.03
CA THR A 315 -30.91 10.51 -10.91
C THR A 315 -30.66 10.20 -12.39
N GLU A 316 -29.76 9.27 -12.71
CA GLU A 316 -29.52 8.85 -14.10
C GLU A 316 -30.64 7.93 -14.60
N ILE A 317 -31.17 7.04 -13.75
CA ILE A 317 -32.34 6.21 -14.07
C ILE A 317 -33.55 7.09 -14.35
N ASP A 318 -33.85 8.04 -13.46
CA ASP A 318 -34.99 8.94 -13.55
C ASP A 318 -34.93 9.79 -14.84
N ARG A 319 -33.74 10.29 -15.20
CA ARG A 319 -33.50 11.07 -16.43
C ARG A 319 -33.75 10.30 -17.72
N THR A 320 -33.58 8.98 -17.70
CA THR A 320 -33.86 8.13 -18.85
C THR A 320 -35.31 7.62 -18.89
N SER A 321 -36.17 8.11 -17.99
CA SER A 321 -37.55 7.63 -17.83
C SER A 321 -37.63 6.11 -17.69
N GLY A 322 -36.64 5.51 -17.02
CA GLY A 322 -36.56 4.07 -16.77
C GLY A 322 -35.97 3.23 -17.92
N ALA A 323 -35.43 3.84 -18.99
CA ALA A 323 -34.75 3.08 -20.04
C ALA A 323 -33.46 2.38 -19.57
N ILE A 324 -32.79 2.96 -18.56
CA ILE A 324 -31.70 2.31 -17.84
C ILE A 324 -32.28 1.65 -16.58
N THR A 325 -32.07 0.34 -16.42
CA THR A 325 -32.48 -0.40 -15.22
C THR A 325 -31.32 -0.54 -14.24
N GLN A 326 -31.64 -0.61 -12.95
CA GLN A 326 -30.66 -0.79 -11.88
C GLN A 326 -29.92 -2.13 -11.98
N ASN A 327 -28.68 -2.17 -11.49
CA ASN A 327 -27.95 -3.41 -11.27
C ASN A 327 -28.65 -4.27 -10.23
N GLN A 328 -28.70 -5.59 -10.44
CA GLN A 328 -29.37 -6.51 -9.52
C GLN A 328 -28.90 -6.31 -8.07
N GLY A 329 -29.85 -6.14 -7.14
CA GLY A 329 -29.60 -6.03 -5.70
C GLY A 329 -29.45 -4.60 -5.16
N TYR A 330 -29.44 -3.58 -6.04
CA TYR A 330 -29.48 -2.17 -5.68
C TYR A 330 -30.87 -1.56 -5.88
#